data_AF-A0A920J4X4-F1
#
_entry.id   AF-A0A920J4X4-F1
#
_cell.length_a   1.000
_cell.length_b   1.000
_cell.length_c   1.000
_cell.angle_alpha   90.00
_cell.angle_beta   90.00
_cell.angle_gamma   90.00
#
_symmetry.space_group_name_H-M   'P 1'
#
loop_
_entity.id
_entity.type
_entity.pdbx_description
1 polymer ?
#
loop_
_entity_poly.entity_id
_entity_poly.type
_entity_poly.pdbx_seq_one_letter_code
_entity_poly.pdbx_strand_id
1 'polypeptide(L)'
;MLTLRALFEFEPSPEGVLSALLPRYVESRLYSALLDASASEHANRQRAMKSATDNAEELITKLSRALNRARQDAITTEIMEIVGGAEALGDGSSDETTQHDNDDTQIAV
;
A
#
# COMPACT_ATOMS: atom_id res chain seq x y z
N MET A 1 -22.74 -77.51 11.96
CA MET A 1 -23.70 -76.39 12.02
C MET A 1 -23.03 -75.25 12.75
N LEU A 2 -22.70 -74.16 12.05
CA LEU A 2 -22.23 -72.92 12.67
C LEU A 2 -23.28 -71.86 12.36
N THR A 3 -24.13 -71.54 13.33
CA THR A 3 -25.11 -70.46 13.22
C THR A 3 -24.36 -69.14 13.31
N LEU A 4 -24.27 -68.41 12.19
CA LEU A 4 -23.77 -67.05 12.12
C LEU A 4 -24.71 -66.16 12.96
N ARG A 5 -24.38 -65.92 14.23
CA ARG A 5 -25.05 -64.88 15.02
C ARG A 5 -24.58 -63.52 14.50
N ALA A 6 -25.52 -62.62 14.23
CA ALA A 6 -25.20 -61.24 13.93
C ALA A 6 -24.32 -60.66 15.07
N LEU A 7 -23.20 -60.03 14.72
CA LEU A 7 -22.26 -59.43 15.67
C LEU A 7 -22.85 -58.22 16.42
N PHE A 8 -23.99 -57.69 15.94
CA PHE A 8 -24.65 -56.52 16.47
C PHE A 8 -26.14 -56.79 16.57
N GLU A 9 -26.70 -56.57 17.75
CA GLU A 9 -28.12 -56.59 18.02
C GLU A 9 -28.64 -55.14 17.91
N PHE A 10 -29.66 -54.94 17.08
CA PHE A 10 -30.22 -53.62 16.80
C PHE A 10 -31.58 -53.49 17.50
N GLU A 11 -31.65 -52.60 18.47
CA GLU A 11 -32.91 -52.21 19.12
C GLU A 11 -33.27 -50.79 18.62
N PRO A 12 -34.45 -50.52 18.03
CA PRO A 12 -35.64 -51.37 17.85
C PRO A 12 -35.66 -52.20 16.54
N SER A 13 -35.06 -51.72 15.46
CA SER A 13 -34.77 -52.48 14.23
C SER A 13 -33.63 -51.80 13.47
N PRO A 14 -32.87 -52.52 12.62
CA PRO A 14 -31.82 -51.90 11.81
C PRO A 14 -32.33 -50.73 10.95
N GLU A 15 -33.53 -50.85 10.40
CA GLU A 15 -34.20 -49.81 9.61
C GLU A 15 -34.59 -48.60 10.47
N GLY A 16 -35.09 -48.82 11.69
CA GLY A 16 -35.44 -47.75 12.62
C GLY A 16 -34.21 -46.97 13.08
N VAL A 17 -33.12 -47.67 13.38
CA VAL A 17 -31.84 -47.07 13.75
C VAL A 17 -31.29 -46.24 12.58
N LEU A 18 -31.29 -46.78 11.36
CA LEU A 18 -30.83 -46.07 10.18
C LEU A 18 -31.68 -44.83 9.86
N SER A 19 -33.00 -44.94 10.02
CA SER A 19 -33.95 -43.83 9.80
C SER A 19 -33.72 -42.66 10.76
N ALA A 20 -33.26 -42.93 11.99
CA ALA A 20 -32.91 -41.90 12.95
C ALA A 20 -31.46 -41.36 12.77
N LEU A 21 -30.52 -42.21 12.36
CA LEU A 21 -29.12 -41.85 12.20
C LEU A 21 -28.85 -41.01 10.96
N LEU A 22 -29.49 -41.32 9.82
CA LEU A 22 -29.24 -40.62 8.55
C LEU A 22 -29.50 -39.11 8.65
N PRO A 23 -30.65 -38.64 9.20
CA PRO A 23 -30.89 -37.21 9.36
C PRO A 23 -29.84 -36.53 10.23
N ARG A 24 -29.48 -37.13 11.36
CA ARG A 24 -28.47 -36.59 12.29
C ARG A 24 -27.07 -36.54 11.66
N TYR A 25 -26.74 -37.54 10.86
CA TYR A 25 -25.47 -37.57 10.12
C TYR A 25 -25.40 -36.44 9.09
N VAL A 26 -26.46 -36.25 8.29
CA VAL A 26 -26.53 -35.18 7.29
C VAL A 26 -26.50 -33.82 7.96
N GLU A 27 -27.27 -33.63 9.04
CA GLU A 27 -27.28 -32.39 9.83
C GLU A 27 -25.88 -32.07 10.38
N SER A 28 -25.22 -33.04 11.01
CA SER A 28 -23.86 -32.86 11.53
C SER A 28 -22.87 -32.54 10.43
N ARG A 29 -22.95 -33.22 9.27
CA ARG A 29 -22.07 -32.95 8.12
C ARG A 29 -22.27 -31.55 7.55
N LEU A 30 -23.52 -31.12 7.40
CA LEU A 30 -23.85 -29.80 6.92
C LEU A 30 -23.38 -28.73 7.91
N TYR A 31 -23.60 -28.93 9.20
CA TYR A 31 -23.16 -28.01 10.25
C TYR A 31 -21.63 -27.85 10.25
N SER A 32 -20.88 -28.95 10.17
CA SER A 32 -19.42 -28.90 10.03
C SER A 32 -18.99 -28.13 8.77
N ALA A 33 -19.63 -28.39 7.62
CA ALA A 33 -19.31 -27.68 6.39
C ALA A 33 -19.56 -26.17 6.49
N LEU A 34 -20.61 -25.74 7.18
CA LEU A 34 -20.90 -24.33 7.43
C LEU A 34 -19.85 -23.67 8.34
N LEU A 35 -19.41 -24.37 9.38
CA LEU A 35 -18.33 -23.89 10.25
C LEU A 35 -17.01 -23.74 9.48
N ASP A 36 -16.66 -24.74 8.67
CA ASP A 36 -15.45 -24.70 7.84
C ASP A 36 -15.51 -23.58 6.80
N ALA A 37 -16.69 -23.34 6.20
CA ALA A 37 -16.90 -22.25 5.26
C ALA A 37 -16.72 -20.88 5.93
N SER A 38 -17.30 -20.68 7.12
CA SER A 38 -17.15 -19.44 7.90
C SER A 38 -15.69 -19.19 8.31
N ALA A 39 -15.01 -20.22 8.81
CA ALA A 39 -13.60 -20.12 9.16
C ALA A 39 -12.73 -19.79 7.93
N SER A 40 -13.00 -20.45 6.79
CA SER A 40 -12.30 -20.20 5.53
C SER A 40 -12.55 -18.79 4.99
N GLU A 41 -13.78 -18.28 5.11
CA GLU A 41 -14.12 -16.91 4.75
C GLU A 41 -13.32 -15.90 5.56
N HIS A 42 -13.29 -16.06 6.89
CA HIS A 42 -12.52 -15.18 7.76
C HIS A 42 -11.03 -15.20 7.44
N ALA A 43 -10.45 -16.39 7.23
CA ALA A 43 -9.05 -16.53 6.86
C ALA A 43 -8.75 -15.87 5.49
N ASN A 44 -9.61 -16.07 4.49
CA ASN A 44 -9.44 -15.47 3.17
C ASN A 44 -9.61 -13.96 3.22
N ARG A 45 -10.57 -13.45 3.99
CA ARG A 45 -10.76 -12.02 4.20
C ARG A 45 -9.55 -11.39 4.86
N GLN A 46 -8.98 -12.01 5.89
CA GLN A 46 -7.76 -11.54 6.55
C GLN A 46 -6.56 -11.50 5.58
N ARG A 47 -6.38 -12.54 4.75
CA ARG A 47 -5.31 -12.56 3.72
C ARG A 47 -5.51 -11.45 2.68
N ALA A 48 -6.73 -11.26 2.19
CA ALA A 48 -7.05 -10.22 1.23
C ALA A 48 -6.79 -8.82 1.82
N MET A 49 -7.22 -8.58 3.06
CA MET A 49 -6.97 -7.31 3.75
C MET A 49 -5.48 -7.09 4.00
N LYS A 50 -4.73 -8.13 4.38
CA LYS A 50 -3.27 -8.03 4.53
C LYS A 50 -2.61 -7.59 3.22
N SER A 51 -2.95 -8.24 2.10
CA SER A 51 -2.41 -7.84 0.79
C SER A 51 -2.78 -6.41 0.42
N ALA A 52 -4.00 -5.96 0.74
CA ALA A 52 -4.41 -4.58 0.52
C ALA A 52 -3.60 -3.58 1.37
N THR A 53 -3.36 -3.90 2.65
CA THR A 53 -2.51 -3.10 3.55
C THR A 53 -1.08 -3.03 3.06
N ASP A 54 -0.48 -4.16 2.68
CA ASP A 54 0.89 -4.21 2.16
C ASP A 54 1.04 -3.34 0.89
N ASN A 55 0.05 -3.40 -0.02
CA ASN A 55 0.01 -2.56 -1.22
C ASN A 55 -0.13 -1.07 -0.87
N ALA A 56 -0.96 -0.72 0.12
CA ALA A 56 -1.12 0.65 0.56
C ALA A 56 0.17 1.20 1.19
N GLU A 57 0.90 0.41 1.97
CA GLU A 57 2.18 0.78 2.57
C GLU A 57 3.27 1.01 1.52
N GLU A 58 3.29 0.19 0.46
CA GLU A 58 4.17 0.40 -0.69
C GLU A 58 3.86 1.74 -1.39
N LEU A 59 2.58 2.04 -1.62
CA LEU A 59 2.14 3.31 -2.22
C LEU A 59 2.53 4.51 -1.35
N ILE A 60 2.31 4.43 -0.04
CA ILE A 60 2.72 5.46 0.92
C ILE A 60 4.22 5.73 0.77
N THR A 61 5.05 4.68 0.79
CA THR A 61 6.50 4.82 0.65
C THR A 61 6.90 5.47 -0.68
N LYS A 62 6.29 5.06 -1.78
CA LYS A 62 6.55 5.64 -3.11
C LYS A 62 6.18 7.11 -3.17
N LEU A 63 4.98 7.46 -2.70
CA LEU A 63 4.47 8.83 -2.73
C LEU A 63 5.24 9.76 -1.79
N SER A 64 5.62 9.29 -0.59
CA SER A 64 6.48 10.07 0.32
C SER A 64 7.83 10.39 -0.31
N ARG A 65 8.44 9.42 -1.01
CA ARG A 65 9.69 9.67 -1.76
C ARG A 65 9.50 10.66 -2.89
N ALA A 66 8.40 10.57 -3.64
CA ALA A 66 8.09 11.50 -4.71
C ALA A 66 7.87 12.93 -4.18
N LEU A 67 7.13 13.07 -3.07
CA LEU A 67 6.90 14.35 -2.39
C LEU A 67 8.22 15.00 -1.95
N ASN A 68 9.11 14.23 -1.33
CA ASN A 68 10.40 14.75 -0.89
C ASN A 68 11.28 15.22 -2.04
N ARG A 69 11.28 14.50 -3.18
CA ARG A 69 11.98 14.94 -4.40
C ARG A 69 11.38 16.22 -4.96
N ALA A 70 10.06 16.25 -5.18
CA ALA A 70 9.37 17.42 -5.69
C ALA A 70 9.61 18.66 -4.80
N ARG A 71 9.67 18.48 -3.48
CA ARG A 71 10.03 19.54 -2.54
C ARG A 71 11.47 20.03 -2.74
N GLN A 72 12.43 19.12 -2.93
CA GLN A 72 13.83 19.50 -3.19
C GLN A 72 13.99 20.20 -4.54
N ASP A 73 13.28 19.75 -5.56
CA ASP A 73 13.29 20.36 -6.89
C ASP A 73 12.73 21.80 -6.82
N ALA A 74 11.63 21.99 -6.07
CA ALA A 74 11.05 23.30 -5.82
C ALA A 74 12.01 24.24 -5.08
N ILE A 75 12.64 23.80 -3.99
CA ILE A 75 13.64 24.58 -3.25
C ILE A 75 14.81 24.96 -4.17
N THR A 76 15.30 24.02 -4.97
CA THR A 76 16.42 24.26 -5.89
C THR A 76 16.05 25.30 -6.95
N THR A 77 14.83 25.21 -7.50
CA THR A 77 14.31 26.19 -8.47
C THR A 77 14.22 27.59 -7.86
N GLU A 78 13.66 27.70 -6.65
CA GLU A 78 13.58 28.97 -5.92
C GLU A 78 14.98 29.56 -5.67
N ILE A 79 15.95 28.74 -5.27
CA ILE A 79 17.35 29.19 -5.10
C ILE A 79 17.95 29.66 -6.42
N MET A 80 17.73 28.94 -7.54
CA MET A 80 18.23 29.36 -8.86
C MET A 80 17.62 30.70 -9.29
N GLU A 81 16.34 30.92 -9.04
CA GLU A 81 15.66 32.18 -9.32
C GLU A 81 16.24 33.34 -8.48
N ILE A 82 16.50 33.11 -7.19
CA ILE A 82 17.13 34.10 -6.30
C ILE A 82 18.54 34.46 -6.78
N VAL A 83 19.37 33.46 -7.10
CA VAL A 83 20.76 33.69 -7.55
C VAL A 83 20.78 34.42 -8.89
N GLY A 84 20.00 33.96 -9.88
CA GLY A 84 19.91 34.63 -11.18
C GLY A 84 19.37 36.05 -11.09
N GLY A 85 18.39 36.31 -10.21
CA GLY A 85 17.89 37.65 -9.94
C GLY A 85 18.92 38.56 -9.27
N ALA A 86 19.70 38.04 -8.32
CA ALA A 86 20.77 38.79 -7.65
C ALA A 86 21.93 39.12 -8.61
N GLU A 87 22.34 38.19 -9.47
CA GLU A 87 23.35 38.44 -10.51
C GLU A 87 22.90 39.53 -11.50
N ALA A 88 21.64 39.48 -11.96
CA ALA A 88 21.09 40.50 -12.86
C ALA A 88 21.09 41.92 -12.25
N LEU A 89 20.90 42.05 -10.94
CA LEU A 89 21.01 43.32 -10.23
C LEU A 89 22.47 43.80 -10.10
N GLY A 90 23.42 42.88 -9.92
CA GLY A 90 24.85 43.19 -9.81
C GLY A 90 25.44 43.70 -11.13
N ASP A 91 25.14 43.02 -12.24
CA ASP A 91 25.67 43.37 -13.57
C ASP A 91 25.12 44.71 -14.09
N GLY A 92 23.86 45.04 -13.75
CA GLY A 92 23.26 46.35 -14.04
C GLY A 92 23.92 47.53 -13.29
N SER A 93 24.69 47.26 -12.23
CA SER A 93 25.38 48.31 -11.44
C SER A 93 26.82 48.57 -11.91
N SER A 94 27.45 47.64 -12.64
CA SER A 94 28.81 47.81 -13.17
C SER A 94 28.89 48.70 -14.41
N ASP A 95 27.77 48.98 -15.08
CA ASP A 95 27.76 49.72 -16.35
C ASP A 95 27.67 51.26 -16.18
N GLU A 96 27.45 51.78 -14.96
CA GLU A 96 27.28 53.23 -14.71
C GLU A 96 28.56 53.99 -14.31
N THR A 97 29.74 53.35 -14.21
CA THR A 97 30.96 54.01 -13.64
C THR A 97 32.12 54.27 -14.61
N THR A 98 32.01 54.03 -15.94
CA THR A 98 33.19 54.17 -16.84
C THR A 98 33.14 55.37 -17.82
N GLN A 99 32.39 56.44 -17.53
CA GLN A 99 32.37 57.63 -18.43
C GLN A 99 32.54 58.99 -17.71
N HIS A 100 33.57 59.10 -16.90
CA HIS A 100 34.18 60.37 -16.44
C HIS A 100 35.57 59.92 -15.94
N ASP A 101 36.69 60.14 -16.62
CA ASP A 101 37.36 61.41 -16.79
C ASP A 101 38.48 61.19 -17.82
N ASN A 102 38.50 61.91 -18.95
CA ASN A 102 39.68 61.94 -19.85
C ASN A 102 39.82 63.25 -20.65
N ASP A 103 39.15 64.34 -20.25
CA ASP A 103 39.28 65.64 -20.96
C ASP A 103 40.29 66.62 -20.33
N ASP A 104 40.84 66.34 -19.14
CA ASP A 104 41.64 67.34 -18.40
C ASP A 104 43.17 67.24 -18.54
N THR A 105 43.72 66.49 -19.51
CA THR A 105 45.19 66.39 -19.68
C THR A 105 45.77 67.12 -20.90
N GLN A 106 45.05 68.09 -21.50
CA GLN A 106 45.53 68.84 -22.66
C GLN A 106 45.63 70.36 -22.47
N ILE A 107 46.19 70.86 -21.36
CA ILE A 107 46.76 72.23 -21.32
C ILE A 107 47.96 72.27 -20.36
N ALA A 108 49.17 71.98 -20.84
CA ALA A 108 50.45 72.50 -20.32
C ALA A 108 51.67 71.89 -21.05
N VAL A 109 51.89 72.23 -22.33
CA VAL A 109 53.21 72.49 -22.94
C VAL A 109 53.01 73.49 -24.08
#